data_AF-A0A952NYP1-F1
#
_entry.id   AF-A0A952NYP1-F1
#
_cell.length_a   1.000
_cell.length_b   1.000
_cell.length_c   1.000
_cell.angle_alpha   90.00
_cell.angle_beta   90.00
_cell.angle_gamma   90.00
#
_symmetry.space_group_name_H-M   'P 1'
#
loop_
_entity.id
_entity.type
_entity.pdbx_description
1 polymer ?
#
loop_
_entity_poly.entity_id
_entity_poly.type
_entity_poly.pdbx_seq_one_letter_code
_entity_poly.pdbx_strand_id
1 'polypeptide(L)'
;MKKIFLGVCVLFAMMSTAQAWRFGGDDVGNGGGLAEKNILQALANLDFYSKLCLDGVRCNLSEKERGILSEILRTLPKAKQNVDLIVFASEKRAPGTFIIDGEPKVARTGSTVGHPIYVNIDMLYTFNKMNKLEPISLSQATAILIHELGHHVSKASHLELDLLGVKVGNVLQARIQSTPVLPWSQDVEANIVSGDEVESFPQILLTVGDEMWDLSKTFRASVHCPVFTLPIPILPFPDLQFGKKPPLGVVYHNVHWEKGAQNDGAGEYRITGNLTHVCPTGSSKLSLVNSFRVKIDFSTKMSGKKPVLDTQSLRINQTYEPWYKLVLFNLGN
;
A
#
# COMPACT_ATOMS: atom_id res chain seq x y z
N MET A 1 -21.62 -72.70 -51.39
CA MET A 1 -23.10 -72.70 -51.33
C MET A 1 -23.55 -72.11 -49.99
N LYS A 2 -24.58 -71.25 -50.03
CA LYS A 2 -25.48 -70.82 -48.92
C LYS A 2 -24.91 -70.05 -47.71
N LYS A 3 -24.89 -68.74 -47.90
CA LYS A 3 -25.55 -67.65 -47.15
C LYS A 3 -26.57 -67.98 -46.01
N ILE A 4 -26.38 -67.23 -44.90
CA ILE A 4 -27.33 -66.53 -43.95
C ILE A 4 -27.92 -67.26 -42.71
N PHE A 5 -27.67 -66.71 -41.51
CA PHE A 5 -28.58 -66.07 -40.51
C PHE A 5 -27.97 -66.17 -39.10
N LEU A 6 -27.40 -65.09 -38.55
CA LEU A 6 -28.04 -64.05 -37.70
C LEU A 6 -28.39 -64.57 -36.30
N GLY A 7 -27.72 -64.01 -35.29
CA GLY A 7 -28.00 -64.25 -33.87
C GLY A 7 -27.24 -63.26 -33.02
N VAL A 8 -27.75 -62.03 -32.99
CA VAL A 8 -27.27 -60.90 -32.19
C VAL A 8 -27.51 -61.19 -30.71
N CYS A 9 -26.43 -61.27 -29.92
CA CYS A 9 -26.47 -61.04 -28.48
C CYS A 9 -25.47 -59.93 -28.15
N VAL A 10 -26.00 -58.70 -28.07
CA VAL A 10 -25.31 -57.53 -27.54
C VAL A 10 -25.06 -57.79 -26.05
N LEU A 11 -23.81 -58.05 -25.68
CA LEU A 11 -23.35 -58.04 -24.30
C LEU A 11 -22.57 -56.75 -24.07
N PHE A 12 -23.26 -55.85 -23.36
CA PHE A 12 -22.82 -54.56 -22.88
C PHE A 12 -21.69 -54.76 -21.86
N ALA A 13 -20.45 -54.47 -22.27
CA ALA A 13 -19.33 -54.26 -21.34
C ALA A 13 -18.28 -53.36 -22.01
N MET A 14 -18.67 -52.11 -22.30
CA MET A 14 -17.67 -51.07 -22.54
C MET A 14 -16.99 -50.77 -21.20
N MET A 15 -15.74 -51.23 -21.06
CA MET A 15 -14.80 -50.74 -20.06
C MET A 15 -14.54 -49.26 -20.32
N SER A 16 -15.29 -48.41 -19.61
CA SER A 16 -15.06 -46.98 -19.52
C SER A 16 -14.05 -46.68 -18.42
N THR A 17 -12.77 -46.95 -18.65
CA THR A 17 -11.69 -46.30 -17.89
C THR A 17 -11.23 -45.05 -18.63
N ALA A 18 -12.16 -44.12 -18.86
CA ALA A 18 -11.79 -42.74 -19.01
C ALA A 18 -11.56 -42.20 -17.60
N GLN A 19 -10.30 -42.16 -17.16
CA GLN A 19 -9.89 -41.33 -16.03
C GLN A 19 -10.18 -39.88 -16.40
N ALA A 20 -11.40 -39.46 -16.13
CA ALA A 20 -11.77 -38.07 -16.12
C ALA A 20 -11.02 -37.42 -14.96
N TRP A 21 -9.87 -36.82 -15.27
CA TRP A 21 -9.32 -35.73 -14.48
C TRP A 21 -10.34 -34.59 -14.54
N ARG A 22 -11.34 -34.64 -13.67
CA ARG A 22 -12.19 -33.49 -13.36
C ARG A 22 -11.39 -32.53 -12.47
N PHE A 23 -10.41 -31.88 -13.06
CA PHE A 23 -10.04 -30.52 -12.66
C PHE A 23 -10.96 -29.58 -13.44
N GLY A 24 -12.23 -29.57 -13.02
CA GLY A 24 -13.27 -28.64 -13.46
C GLY A 24 -13.81 -27.92 -12.24
N GLY A 25 -12.90 -27.34 -11.46
CA GLY A 25 -13.20 -26.18 -10.64
C GLY A 25 -12.81 -24.97 -11.48
N ASP A 26 -13.68 -23.96 -11.51
CA ASP A 26 -13.38 -22.64 -12.03
C ASP A 26 -12.26 -22.07 -11.14
N ASP A 27 -11.02 -22.47 -11.42
CA ASP A 27 -9.83 -22.01 -10.70
C ASP A 27 -9.53 -20.61 -11.25
N VAL A 28 -10.37 -19.68 -10.83
CA VAL A 28 -10.11 -18.26 -10.95
C VAL A 28 -8.94 -18.00 -10.02
N GLY A 29 -7.72 -18.11 -10.55
CA GLY A 29 -6.44 -17.77 -9.91
C GLY A 29 -6.33 -16.27 -9.63
N ASN A 30 -7.35 -15.72 -8.97
CA ASN A 30 -7.63 -14.30 -8.88
C ASN A 30 -7.00 -13.73 -7.62
N GLY A 31 -5.79 -13.23 -7.80
CA GLY A 31 -5.21 -12.21 -6.94
C GLY A 31 -4.18 -11.46 -7.76
N GLY A 32 -4.30 -10.14 -7.87
CA GLY A 32 -3.18 -9.34 -8.37
C GLY A 32 -1.96 -9.58 -7.48
N GLY A 33 -0.80 -9.82 -8.06
CA GLY A 33 0.42 -9.99 -7.28
C GLY A 33 0.79 -8.73 -6.49
N LEU A 34 1.60 -8.88 -5.45
CA LEU A 34 2.01 -7.76 -4.59
C LEU A 34 2.66 -6.62 -5.38
N ALA A 35 3.44 -6.93 -6.41
CA ALA A 35 4.10 -5.90 -7.22
C ALA A 35 3.11 -5.12 -8.10
N GLU A 36 2.12 -5.81 -8.69
CA GLU A 36 1.03 -5.20 -9.44
C GLU A 36 0.19 -4.29 -8.54
N LYS A 37 -0.09 -4.74 -7.30
CA LYS A 37 -0.74 -3.91 -6.28
C LYS A 37 0.08 -2.68 -5.94
N ASN A 38 1.41 -2.78 -5.83
CA ASN A 38 2.28 -1.62 -5.59
C ASN A 38 2.20 -0.60 -6.74
N ILE A 39 2.14 -1.05 -8.00
CA ILE A 39 1.93 -0.15 -9.15
C ILE A 39 0.57 0.54 -9.07
N LEU A 40 -0.50 -0.21 -8.80
CA LEU A 40 -1.85 0.37 -8.69
C LEU A 40 -1.97 1.33 -7.51
N GLN A 41 -1.38 1.00 -6.37
CA GLN A 41 -1.34 1.85 -5.18
C GLN A 41 -0.52 3.11 -5.43
N ALA A 42 0.62 2.99 -6.12
CA ALA A 42 1.43 4.12 -6.53
C ALA A 42 0.63 5.06 -7.43
N LEU A 43 -0.10 4.53 -8.43
CA LEU A 43 -0.96 5.34 -9.28
C LEU A 43 -2.08 6.01 -8.49
N ALA A 44 -2.74 5.28 -7.59
CA ALA A 44 -3.85 5.77 -6.78
C ALA A 44 -3.46 7.01 -5.97
N ASN A 45 -2.23 7.05 -5.45
CA ASN A 45 -1.73 8.10 -4.55
C ASN A 45 -0.62 8.98 -5.14
N LEU A 46 -0.41 8.88 -6.46
CA LEU A 46 0.68 9.58 -7.12
C LEU A 46 0.59 11.11 -6.96
N ASP A 47 -0.63 11.64 -6.82
CA ASP A 47 -0.85 13.05 -6.54
C ASP A 47 -0.25 13.47 -5.20
N PHE A 48 -0.45 12.67 -4.15
CA PHE A 48 0.13 12.90 -2.84
C PHE A 48 1.66 12.78 -2.89
N TYR A 49 2.20 11.73 -3.50
CA TYR A 49 3.65 11.53 -3.59
C TYR A 49 4.36 12.61 -4.39
N SER A 50 3.75 13.06 -5.49
CA SER A 50 4.28 14.16 -6.31
C SER A 50 4.30 15.47 -5.53
N LYS A 51 3.24 15.77 -4.75
CA LYS A 51 3.19 16.96 -3.89
C LYS A 51 4.28 16.94 -2.80
N LEU A 52 4.49 15.80 -2.13
CA LEU A 52 5.58 15.66 -1.15
C LEU A 52 6.94 16.06 -1.74
N CYS A 53 7.19 15.69 -2.99
CA CYS A 53 8.42 16.04 -3.68
C CYS A 53 8.45 17.51 -4.16
N LEU A 54 7.33 18.05 -4.65
CA LEU A 54 7.22 19.45 -5.09
C LEU A 54 7.40 20.43 -3.93
N ASP A 55 6.75 20.16 -2.79
CA ASP A 55 6.72 21.05 -1.63
C ASP A 55 7.94 20.84 -0.72
N GLY A 56 8.57 19.66 -0.80
CA GLY A 56 9.72 19.29 0.01
C GLY A 56 11.05 19.77 -0.55
N VAL A 57 11.80 20.54 0.25
CA VAL A 57 13.21 20.91 -0.06
C VAL A 57 14.09 19.68 -0.30
N ARG A 58 13.75 18.54 0.31
CA ARG A 58 14.51 17.28 0.22
C ARG A 58 14.50 16.63 -1.17
N CYS A 59 13.53 16.93 -2.03
CA CYS A 59 13.49 16.31 -3.36
C CYS A 59 14.55 16.90 -4.31
N ASN A 60 15.04 18.11 -4.02
CA ASN A 60 16.09 18.79 -4.79
C ASN A 60 15.83 18.78 -6.32
N LEU A 61 14.65 19.28 -6.70
CA LEU A 61 14.23 19.39 -8.09
C LEU A 61 14.85 20.63 -8.74
N SER A 62 15.43 20.45 -9.93
CA SER A 62 15.70 21.55 -10.86
C SER A 62 14.40 22.18 -11.36
N GLU A 63 14.47 23.37 -11.95
CA GLU A 63 13.31 24.05 -12.52
C GLU A 63 12.62 23.20 -13.60
N LYS A 64 13.41 22.54 -14.46
CA LYS A 64 12.90 21.63 -15.50
C LYS A 64 12.15 20.44 -14.90
N GLU A 65 12.76 19.76 -13.93
CA GLU A 65 12.13 18.62 -13.23
C GLU A 65 10.84 19.02 -12.51
N ARG A 66 10.86 20.18 -11.83
CA ARG A 66 9.67 20.76 -11.18
C ARG A 66 8.56 21.04 -12.19
N GLY A 67 8.90 21.56 -13.37
CA GLY A 67 7.96 21.78 -14.47
C GLY A 67 7.32 20.47 -14.95
N ILE A 68 8.12 19.43 -15.18
CA ILE A 68 7.63 18.11 -15.58
C ILE A 68 6.71 17.52 -14.51
N LEU A 69 7.14 17.49 -13.24
CA LEU A 69 6.36 16.89 -12.15
C LEU A 69 5.06 17.64 -11.87
N SER A 70 5.07 18.98 -11.97
CA SER A 70 3.86 19.80 -11.85
C SER A 70 2.88 19.53 -12.98
N GLU A 71 3.38 19.33 -14.19
CA GLU A 71 2.56 19.01 -15.37
C GLU A 71 1.99 17.58 -15.31
N ILE A 72 2.76 16.60 -14.80
CA ILE A 72 2.24 15.27 -14.46
C ILE A 72 1.06 15.42 -13.48
N LEU A 73 1.25 16.14 -12.37
CA LEU A 73 0.21 16.33 -11.35
C LEU A 73 -1.05 16.99 -11.93
N ARG A 74 -0.88 18.00 -12.79
CA ARG A 74 -1.97 18.73 -13.44
C ARG A 74 -2.77 17.84 -14.42
N THR A 75 -2.08 16.97 -15.14
CA THR A 75 -2.69 16.11 -16.18
C THR A 75 -3.15 14.75 -15.67
N LEU A 76 -2.70 14.33 -14.48
CA LEU A 76 -3.03 13.05 -13.86
C LEU A 76 -4.54 12.76 -13.77
N PRO A 77 -5.43 13.70 -13.39
CA PRO A 77 -6.86 13.44 -13.39
C PRO A 77 -7.41 13.06 -14.77
N LYS A 78 -6.89 13.68 -15.84
CA LYS A 78 -7.26 13.35 -17.22
C LYS A 78 -6.70 11.97 -17.61
N ALA A 79 -5.45 11.68 -17.27
CA ALA A 79 -4.86 10.37 -17.55
C ALA A 79 -5.66 9.23 -16.88
N LYS A 80 -6.05 9.41 -15.61
CA LYS A 80 -6.85 8.46 -14.82
C LYS A 80 -8.28 8.24 -15.35
N GLN A 81 -8.77 9.03 -16.31
CA GLN A 81 -10.04 8.75 -16.99
C GLN A 81 -9.95 7.55 -17.94
N ASN A 82 -8.74 7.21 -18.40
CA ASN A 82 -8.53 5.97 -19.12
C ASN A 82 -8.54 4.80 -18.13
N VAL A 83 -9.55 3.94 -18.23
CA VAL A 83 -9.68 2.73 -17.40
C VAL A 83 -8.54 1.73 -17.63
N ASP A 84 -7.93 1.78 -18.81
CA ASP A 84 -6.79 0.95 -19.23
C ASP A 84 -5.47 1.73 -19.17
N LEU A 85 -5.36 2.72 -18.26
CA LEU A 85 -4.11 3.47 -18.11
C LEU A 85 -2.93 2.57 -17.72
N ILE A 86 -3.16 1.52 -16.93
CA ILE A 86 -2.14 0.51 -16.58
C ILE A 86 -2.53 -0.82 -17.21
N VAL A 87 -1.63 -1.38 -18.01
CA VAL A 87 -1.82 -2.69 -18.63
C VAL A 87 -0.67 -3.60 -18.26
N PHE A 88 -0.94 -4.65 -17.49
CA PHE A 88 0.06 -5.64 -17.13
C PHE A 88 0.25 -6.63 -18.30
N ALA A 89 1.48 -6.73 -18.81
CA ALA A 89 1.84 -7.61 -19.91
C ALA A 89 3.15 -8.34 -19.61
N SER A 90 3.41 -9.45 -20.31
CA SER A 90 4.61 -10.27 -20.13
C SER A 90 5.40 -10.34 -21.42
N GLU A 91 6.68 -10.00 -21.34
CA GLU A 91 7.63 -10.19 -22.44
C GLU A 91 7.79 -11.67 -22.81
N LYS A 92 7.74 -12.58 -21.83
CA LYS A 92 7.80 -14.03 -22.10
C LYS A 92 6.59 -14.53 -22.88
N ARG A 93 5.40 -13.93 -22.66
CA ARG A 93 4.16 -14.31 -23.36
C ARG A 93 4.02 -13.61 -24.72
N ALA A 94 4.57 -12.41 -24.86
CA ALA A 94 4.56 -11.63 -26.10
C ALA A 94 5.95 -11.02 -26.40
N PRO A 95 6.89 -11.83 -26.94
CA PRO A 95 8.26 -11.38 -27.18
C PRO A 95 8.35 -10.18 -28.13
N GLY A 96 9.28 -9.27 -27.87
CA GLY A 96 9.49 -8.00 -28.57
C GLY A 96 8.66 -6.84 -28.04
N THR A 97 7.81 -7.05 -27.02
CA THR A 97 6.94 -5.98 -26.48
C THR A 97 7.73 -4.99 -25.66
N PHE A 98 8.66 -5.47 -24.84
CA PHE A 98 9.45 -4.69 -23.88
C PHE A 98 10.93 -4.63 -24.22
N ILE A 99 11.35 -5.11 -25.40
CA ILE A 99 12.70 -4.90 -25.91
C ILE A 99 12.72 -3.61 -26.73
N ILE A 100 13.33 -2.56 -26.19
CA ILE A 100 13.46 -1.26 -26.83
C ILE A 100 14.94 -0.94 -26.92
N ASP A 101 15.41 -0.64 -28.14
CA ASP A 101 16.83 -0.40 -28.45
C ASP A 101 17.76 -1.55 -28.02
N GLY A 102 17.26 -2.79 -28.07
CA GLY A 102 18.00 -3.99 -27.68
C GLY A 102 18.02 -4.28 -26.17
N GLU A 103 17.41 -3.43 -25.36
CA GLU A 103 17.40 -3.54 -23.90
C GLU A 103 16.00 -3.87 -23.36
N PRO A 104 15.87 -4.75 -22.35
CA PRO A 104 14.60 -5.00 -21.69
C PRO A 104 14.16 -3.78 -20.87
N LYS A 105 12.89 -3.42 -20.98
CA LYS A 105 12.27 -2.33 -20.23
C LYS A 105 11.23 -2.86 -19.25
N VAL A 106 11.17 -2.22 -18.08
CA VAL A 106 10.20 -2.55 -17.02
C VAL A 106 8.80 -2.05 -17.35
N ALA A 107 8.71 -0.93 -18.09
CA ALA A 107 7.47 -0.39 -18.59
C ALA A 107 7.70 0.32 -19.93
N ARG A 108 6.61 0.61 -20.63
CA ARG A 108 6.60 1.42 -21.85
C ARG A 108 5.28 2.15 -22.00
N THR A 109 5.33 3.30 -22.65
CA THR A 109 4.16 4.11 -22.95
C THR A 109 4.34 4.87 -24.27
N GLY A 110 3.24 5.44 -24.78
CA GLY A 110 3.32 6.48 -25.80
C GLY A 110 3.48 7.89 -25.19
N SER A 111 3.67 8.89 -26.03
CA SER A 111 4.00 10.27 -25.62
C SER A 111 2.77 11.20 -25.54
N THR A 112 1.63 10.71 -25.08
CA THR A 112 0.39 11.51 -25.00
C THR A 112 -0.34 11.20 -23.71
N VAL A 113 -0.86 12.25 -23.06
CA VAL A 113 -1.62 12.15 -21.81
C VAL A 113 -2.75 11.14 -21.93
N GLY A 114 -2.70 10.11 -21.07
CA GLY A 114 -3.69 9.05 -20.98
C GLY A 114 -3.41 7.85 -21.88
N HIS A 115 -2.32 7.83 -22.65
CA HIS A 115 -1.89 6.60 -23.32
C HIS A 115 -1.65 5.47 -22.31
N PRO A 116 -2.01 4.21 -22.66
CA PRO A 116 -1.73 3.07 -21.81
C PRO A 116 -0.24 2.94 -21.48
N ILE A 117 0.03 2.71 -20.20
CA ILE A 117 1.34 2.36 -19.66
C ILE A 117 1.35 0.85 -19.52
N TYR A 118 2.11 0.18 -20.38
CA TYR A 118 2.31 -1.24 -20.31
C TYR A 118 3.42 -1.54 -19.31
N VAL A 119 3.16 -2.44 -18.36
CA VAL A 119 4.10 -2.81 -17.31
C VAL A 119 4.48 -4.27 -17.47
N ASN A 120 5.78 -4.55 -17.50
CA ASN A 120 6.34 -5.88 -17.72
C ASN A 120 6.34 -6.71 -16.43
N ILE A 121 5.37 -7.60 -16.28
CA ILE A 121 5.23 -8.44 -15.08
C ILE A 121 6.42 -9.38 -14.85
N ASP A 122 7.20 -9.68 -15.91
CA ASP A 122 8.41 -10.51 -15.79
C ASP A 122 9.55 -9.82 -15.03
N MET A 123 9.48 -8.49 -14.84
CA MET A 123 10.51 -7.67 -14.20
C MET A 123 10.04 -7.06 -12.86
N LEU A 124 8.82 -7.35 -12.43
CA LEU A 124 8.24 -6.77 -11.21
C LEU A 124 8.66 -7.47 -9.91
N TYR A 125 9.41 -8.57 -10.02
CA TYR A 125 9.90 -9.34 -8.89
C TYR A 125 11.40 -9.58 -9.04
N THR A 126 12.12 -9.44 -7.93
CA THR A 126 13.57 -9.66 -7.88
C THR A 126 13.91 -10.67 -6.79
N PHE A 127 15.04 -11.37 -6.92
CA PHE A 127 15.53 -12.24 -5.85
C PHE A 127 16.41 -11.44 -4.90
N ASN A 128 16.08 -11.48 -3.62
CA ASN A 128 16.93 -10.87 -2.60
C ASN A 128 18.14 -11.76 -2.26
N LYS A 129 18.98 -11.30 -1.33
CA LYS A 129 20.21 -12.02 -0.92
C LYS A 129 19.95 -13.42 -0.34
N MET A 130 18.73 -13.70 0.10
CA MET A 130 18.31 -15.00 0.62
C MET A 130 17.63 -15.88 -0.45
N ASN A 131 17.71 -15.49 -1.73
CA ASN A 131 17.06 -16.14 -2.84
C ASN A 131 15.52 -16.24 -2.68
N LYS A 132 14.93 -15.30 -1.94
CA LYS A 132 13.48 -15.13 -1.85
C LYS A 132 13.03 -14.14 -2.91
N LEU A 133 11.92 -14.47 -3.56
CA LEU A 133 11.28 -13.59 -4.53
C LEU A 133 10.63 -12.42 -3.77
N GLU A 134 11.00 -11.20 -4.13
CA GLU A 134 10.55 -9.95 -3.51
C GLU A 134 9.93 -9.05 -4.59
N PRO A 135 8.71 -8.52 -4.38
CA PRO A 135 8.10 -7.57 -5.30
C PRO A 135 8.89 -6.26 -5.32
N ILE A 136 8.79 -5.51 -6.42
CA ILE A 136 9.25 -4.11 -6.40
C ILE A 136 8.54 -3.32 -5.30
N SER A 137 9.24 -2.39 -4.65
CA SER A 137 8.69 -1.55 -3.60
C SER A 137 7.71 -0.51 -4.15
N LEU A 138 6.93 0.11 -3.25
CA LEU A 138 6.07 1.24 -3.59
C LEU A 138 6.87 2.45 -4.13
N SER A 139 8.09 2.66 -3.63
CA SER A 139 9.01 3.70 -4.11
C SER A 139 9.49 3.43 -5.54
N GLN A 140 9.83 2.17 -5.86
CA GLN A 140 10.18 1.76 -7.22
C GLN A 140 8.99 1.85 -8.17
N ALA A 141 7.80 1.40 -7.74
CA ALA A 141 6.57 1.54 -8.50
C ALA A 141 6.24 3.01 -8.83
N THR A 142 6.43 3.90 -7.86
CA THR A 142 6.26 5.34 -8.04
C THR A 142 7.28 5.89 -9.05
N ALA A 143 8.55 5.48 -8.96
CA ALA A 143 9.59 5.91 -9.90
C ALA A 143 9.25 5.51 -11.35
N ILE A 144 8.79 4.27 -11.56
CA ILE A 144 8.32 3.78 -12.87
C ILE A 144 7.17 4.65 -13.39
N LEU A 145 6.14 4.91 -12.58
CA LEU A 145 5.00 5.70 -13.02
C LEU A 145 5.36 7.15 -13.35
N ILE A 146 6.25 7.77 -12.57
CA ILE A 146 6.74 9.12 -12.86
C ILE A 146 7.51 9.15 -14.18
N HIS A 147 8.32 8.12 -14.47
CA HIS A 147 9.01 8.02 -15.76
C HIS A 147 8.01 7.99 -16.92
N GLU A 148 7.07 7.05 -16.87
CA GLU A 148 6.11 6.83 -17.96
C GLU A 148 5.17 8.04 -18.15
N LEU A 149 4.66 8.62 -17.07
CA LEU A 149 3.85 9.84 -17.15
C LEU A 149 4.68 11.05 -17.58
N GLY A 150 5.99 11.07 -17.32
CA GLY A 150 6.92 12.06 -17.83
C GLY A 150 6.98 12.09 -19.36
N HIS A 151 6.87 10.93 -20.02
CA HIS A 151 6.76 10.83 -21.48
C HIS A 151 5.44 11.41 -22.02
N HIS A 152 4.36 11.37 -21.24
CA HIS A 152 3.07 11.92 -21.67
C HIS A 152 3.08 13.45 -21.77
N VAL A 153 3.93 14.10 -20.97
CA VAL A 153 3.90 15.56 -20.78
C VAL A 153 5.15 16.28 -21.29
N SER A 154 6.21 15.54 -21.63
CA SER A 154 7.49 16.14 -21.99
C SER A 154 8.24 15.32 -23.04
N LYS A 155 9.24 15.95 -23.67
CA LYS A 155 10.23 15.29 -24.53
C LYS A 155 11.55 15.06 -23.78
N ALA A 156 11.49 14.90 -22.46
CA ALA A 156 12.67 14.62 -21.65
C ALA A 156 13.27 13.26 -22.05
N SER A 157 14.58 13.13 -21.88
CA SER A 157 15.29 11.87 -22.13
C SER A 157 14.98 10.83 -21.05
N HIS A 158 15.20 9.54 -21.35
CA HIS A 158 15.01 8.47 -20.37
C HIS A 158 15.79 8.72 -19.07
N LEU A 159 17.06 9.14 -19.17
CA LEU A 159 17.89 9.43 -18.00
C LEU A 159 17.30 10.54 -17.10
N GLU A 160 16.74 11.59 -17.71
CA GLU A 160 16.11 12.68 -16.95
C GLU A 160 14.84 12.21 -16.22
N LEU A 161 14.04 11.37 -16.88
CA LEU A 161 12.82 10.82 -16.32
C LEU A 161 13.11 9.75 -15.25
N ASP A 162 14.13 8.94 -15.45
CA ASP A 162 14.65 8.00 -14.44
C ASP A 162 15.12 8.75 -13.18
N LEU A 163 15.91 9.81 -13.36
CA LEU A 163 16.40 10.61 -12.24
C LEU A 163 15.24 11.27 -11.48
N LEU A 164 14.27 11.84 -12.19
CA LEU A 164 13.08 12.42 -11.59
C LEU A 164 12.28 11.37 -10.81
N GLY A 165 12.04 10.19 -11.41
CA GLY A 165 11.36 9.07 -10.76
C GLY A 165 12.08 8.62 -9.49
N VAL A 166 13.40 8.47 -9.54
CA VAL A 166 14.23 8.12 -8.37
C VAL A 166 14.14 9.18 -7.27
N LYS A 167 14.16 10.48 -7.60
CA LYS A 167 14.01 11.55 -6.61
C LYS A 167 12.66 11.48 -5.89
N VAL A 168 11.56 11.33 -6.63
CA VAL A 168 10.21 11.18 -6.05
C VAL A 168 10.14 9.91 -5.19
N GLY A 169 10.63 8.79 -5.70
CA GLY A 169 10.67 7.51 -4.99
C GLY A 169 11.49 7.56 -3.71
N ASN A 170 12.63 8.26 -3.70
CA ASN A 170 13.48 8.43 -2.52
C ASN A 170 12.83 9.31 -1.46
N VAL A 171 12.14 10.39 -1.85
CA VAL A 171 11.37 11.20 -0.90
C VAL A 171 10.29 10.35 -0.25
N LEU A 172 9.56 9.55 -1.04
CA LEU A 172 8.58 8.60 -0.50
C LEU A 172 9.24 7.60 0.46
N GLN A 173 10.36 6.99 0.06
CA GLN A 173 11.09 6.02 0.89
C GLN A 173 11.54 6.61 2.23
N ALA A 174 11.98 7.87 2.25
CA ALA A 174 12.39 8.57 3.47
C ALA A 174 11.22 8.93 4.41
N ARG A 175 9.98 8.86 3.90
CA ARG A 175 8.74 9.14 4.64
C ARG A 175 8.01 7.88 5.05
N ILE A 176 8.35 6.74 4.46
CA ILE A 176 7.85 5.43 4.84
C ILE A 176 8.51 5.03 6.15
N GLN A 177 7.71 4.98 7.22
CA GLN A 177 8.07 4.20 8.39
C GLN A 177 7.62 2.76 8.15
N SER A 178 8.55 1.91 7.70
CA SER A 178 8.33 0.46 7.63
C SER A 178 8.75 -0.15 8.96
N THR A 179 7.83 -0.90 9.56
CA THR A 179 8.12 -1.68 10.76
C THR A 179 7.68 -3.11 10.47
N PRO A 180 8.57 -4.04 10.12
CA PRO A 180 8.21 -5.45 10.07
C PRO A 180 8.00 -5.96 11.50
N VAL A 181 7.05 -6.87 11.69
CA VAL A 181 6.80 -7.45 13.03
C VAL A 181 8.00 -8.28 13.50
N LEU A 182 8.58 -9.04 12.58
CA LEU A 182 9.76 -9.86 12.81
C LEU A 182 10.89 -9.41 11.88
N PRO A 183 12.14 -9.30 12.36
CA PRO A 183 13.27 -8.86 11.51
C PRO A 183 13.53 -9.75 10.27
N TRP A 184 13.03 -10.99 10.28
CA TRP A 184 13.29 -12.00 9.25
C TRP A 184 12.06 -12.39 8.41
N SER A 185 10.90 -11.76 8.67
CA SER A 185 9.66 -11.98 7.91
C SER A 185 9.01 -10.64 7.54
N GLN A 186 8.59 -10.54 6.29
CA GLN A 186 7.78 -9.45 5.76
C GLN A 186 6.31 -9.86 5.60
N ASP A 187 5.91 -10.99 6.19
CA ASP A 187 4.55 -11.51 6.05
C ASP A 187 3.52 -10.61 6.75
N VAL A 188 3.96 -9.79 7.71
CA VAL A 188 3.13 -8.75 8.32
C VAL A 188 3.97 -7.48 8.47
N GLU A 189 3.57 -6.42 7.76
CA GLU A 189 4.30 -5.15 7.71
C GLU A 189 3.31 -3.98 7.65
N ALA A 190 3.62 -2.90 8.38
CA ALA A 190 2.91 -1.65 8.26
C ALA A 190 3.82 -0.57 7.67
N ASN A 191 3.31 0.10 6.63
CA ASN A 191 3.93 1.24 5.98
C ASN A 191 3.10 2.49 6.26
N ILE A 192 3.69 3.43 7.00
CA ILE A 192 3.06 4.72 7.33
C ILE A 192 3.78 5.82 6.55
N VAL A 193 3.03 6.58 5.75
CA VAL A 193 3.55 7.72 4.98
C VAL A 193 2.91 9.00 5.49
N SER A 194 3.69 9.87 6.13
CA SER A 194 3.20 11.16 6.65
C SER A 194 3.38 12.29 5.64
N GLY A 195 2.40 13.20 5.60
CA GLY A 195 2.48 14.43 4.81
C GLY A 195 3.29 15.54 5.48
N ASP A 196 3.62 16.57 4.71
CA ASP A 196 4.31 17.78 5.20
C ASP A 196 3.35 18.93 5.53
N GLU A 197 2.11 18.87 5.05
CA GLU A 197 1.11 19.91 5.30
C GLU A 197 0.44 19.75 6.67
N VAL A 198 0.13 20.89 7.29
CA VAL A 198 -0.56 20.98 8.59
C VAL A 198 -1.94 20.29 8.55
N GLU A 199 -2.62 20.29 7.41
CA GLU A 199 -3.94 19.66 7.23
C GLU A 199 -3.89 18.28 6.54
N SER A 200 -2.70 17.67 6.50
CA SER A 200 -2.54 16.34 5.91
C SER A 200 -2.90 15.22 6.88
N PHE A 201 -3.24 14.05 6.31
CA PHE A 201 -3.41 12.80 7.05
C PHE A 201 -2.39 11.78 6.55
N PRO A 202 -1.90 10.88 7.41
CA PRO A 202 -0.96 9.87 7.00
C PRO A 202 -1.69 8.81 6.16
N GLN A 203 -0.96 8.25 5.19
CA GLN A 203 -1.36 7.01 4.55
C GLN A 203 -0.89 5.83 5.40
N ILE A 204 -1.76 4.84 5.61
CA ILE A 204 -1.44 3.64 6.39
C ILE A 204 -1.75 2.41 5.52
N LEU A 205 -0.70 1.71 5.13
CA LEU A 205 -0.78 0.49 4.33
C LEU A 205 -0.35 -0.70 5.20
N LEU A 206 -1.23 -1.67 5.35
CA LEU A 206 -0.96 -2.91 6.07
C LEU A 206 -0.80 -4.05 5.06
N THR A 207 0.37 -4.68 5.06
CA THR A 207 0.64 -5.88 4.26
C THR A 207 0.51 -7.10 5.15
N VAL A 208 -0.28 -8.09 4.71
CA VAL A 208 -0.45 -9.39 5.36
C VAL A 208 -0.37 -10.48 4.28
N GLY A 209 0.69 -11.28 4.31
CA GLY A 209 1.00 -12.26 3.27
C GLY A 209 1.17 -11.57 1.91
N ASP A 210 0.31 -11.93 0.95
CA ASP A 210 0.29 -11.32 -0.40
C ASP A 210 -0.76 -10.21 -0.54
N GLU A 211 -1.41 -9.82 0.56
CA GLU A 211 -2.46 -8.82 0.56
C GLU A 211 -1.97 -7.50 1.13
N MET A 212 -2.34 -6.41 0.46
CA MET A 212 -2.13 -5.05 0.95
C MET A 212 -3.49 -4.40 1.21
N TRP A 213 -3.61 -3.79 2.38
CA TRP A 213 -4.82 -3.16 2.88
C TRP A 213 -4.56 -1.68 3.14
N ASP A 214 -5.30 -0.80 2.46
CA ASP A 214 -5.25 0.64 2.73
C ASP A 214 -6.19 1.00 3.89
N LEU A 215 -5.61 1.28 5.05
CA LEU A 215 -6.34 1.61 6.28
C LEU A 215 -6.59 3.11 6.44
N SER A 216 -6.16 3.95 5.48
CA SER A 216 -6.10 5.41 5.65
C SER A 216 -7.48 6.03 5.90
N LYS A 217 -8.52 5.54 5.21
CA LYS A 217 -9.91 6.01 5.42
C LYS A 217 -10.43 5.63 6.80
N THR A 218 -10.22 4.38 7.21
CA THR A 218 -10.63 3.86 8.52
C THR A 218 -9.90 4.61 9.65
N PHE A 219 -8.60 4.86 9.48
CA PHE A 219 -7.79 5.63 10.41
C PHE A 219 -8.31 7.07 10.53
N ARG A 220 -8.51 7.77 9.41
CA ARG A 220 -9.05 9.13 9.40
C ARG A 220 -10.40 9.25 10.11
N ALA A 221 -11.27 8.24 9.96
CA ALA A 221 -12.57 8.21 10.63
C ALA A 221 -12.47 7.94 12.14
N SER A 222 -11.37 7.32 12.58
CA SER A 222 -11.16 6.91 13.98
C SER A 222 -10.50 8.01 14.83
N VAL A 223 -9.82 8.96 14.19
CA VAL A 223 -9.11 10.05 14.89
C VAL A 223 -10.00 11.26 15.16
N HIS A 224 -9.85 11.87 16.34
CA HIS A 224 -10.67 13.01 16.76
C HIS A 224 -9.97 13.97 17.72
N CYS A 225 -10.36 15.25 17.67
CA CYS A 225 -10.04 16.24 18.68
C CYS A 225 -11.12 16.26 19.78
N PRO A 226 -10.75 16.28 21.07
CA PRO A 226 -11.71 16.46 22.16
C PRO A 226 -12.22 17.90 22.14
N VAL A 227 -13.52 18.11 22.37
CA VAL A 227 -14.07 19.48 22.51
C VAL A 227 -13.74 20.05 23.89
N PHE A 228 -13.78 19.20 24.90
CA PHE A 228 -13.45 19.52 26.27
C PHE A 228 -12.79 18.32 26.95
N THR A 229 -11.79 18.56 27.80
CA THR A 229 -11.09 17.51 28.55
C THR A 229 -11.10 17.89 30.03
N LEU A 230 -11.68 17.03 30.87
CA LEU A 230 -11.61 17.17 32.32
C LEU A 230 -10.46 16.32 32.86
N PRO A 231 -9.40 16.92 33.42
CA PRO A 231 -8.27 16.16 33.96
C PRO A 231 -8.69 15.39 35.21
N ILE A 232 -8.49 14.07 35.20
CA ILE A 232 -8.58 13.21 36.38
C ILE A 232 -7.15 12.94 36.85
N PRO A 233 -6.73 13.52 38.00
CA PRO A 233 -5.33 13.45 38.46
C PRO A 233 -4.95 12.11 39.12
N ILE A 234 -5.83 11.10 39.08
CA ILE A 234 -5.65 9.80 39.73
C ILE A 234 -5.42 8.72 38.67
N LEU A 235 -4.29 8.03 38.73
CA LEU A 235 -4.02 6.86 37.89
C LEU A 235 -4.79 5.63 38.40
N PRO A 236 -5.23 4.71 37.52
CA PRO A 236 -5.02 4.66 36.06
C PRO A 236 -6.15 5.33 35.25
N PHE A 237 -7.00 6.16 35.87
CA PHE A 237 -8.20 6.65 35.19
C PHE A 237 -7.85 7.65 34.06
N PRO A 238 -8.36 7.43 32.83
CA PRO A 238 -8.18 8.37 31.73
C PRO A 238 -8.94 9.67 32.02
N ASP A 239 -8.49 10.78 31.41
CA ASP A 239 -9.25 12.04 31.50
C ASP A 239 -10.59 11.90 30.78
N LEU A 240 -11.62 12.57 31.29
CA LEU A 240 -12.93 12.54 30.66
C LEU A 240 -12.93 13.50 29.47
N GLN A 241 -13.11 12.95 28.28
CA GLN A 241 -13.22 13.71 27.04
C GLN A 241 -14.69 13.85 26.66
N PHE A 242 -15.12 15.09 26.48
CA PHE A 242 -16.49 15.43 26.10
C PHE A 242 -16.50 16.06 24.72
N GLY A 243 -17.38 15.56 23.86
CA GLY A 243 -17.50 15.97 22.46
C GLY A 243 -16.30 15.54 21.60
N LYS A 244 -16.59 15.18 20.34
CA LYS A 244 -15.57 14.81 19.35
C LYS A 244 -15.74 15.70 18.12
N LYS A 245 -14.64 16.27 17.64
CA LYS A 245 -14.59 16.97 16.35
C LYS A 245 -13.53 16.33 15.46
N PRO A 246 -13.73 16.26 14.14
CA PRO A 246 -12.69 15.80 13.23
C PRO A 246 -11.49 16.77 13.28
N PRO A 247 -10.25 16.26 13.26
CA PRO A 247 -9.07 17.11 13.12
C PRO A 247 -8.96 17.67 11.71
N LEU A 248 -8.24 18.78 11.54
CA LEU A 248 -7.89 19.32 10.23
C LEU A 248 -6.76 18.50 9.58
N GLY A 249 -5.83 18.01 10.40
CA GLY A 249 -4.74 17.13 10.00
C GLY A 249 -4.18 16.36 11.18
N VAL A 250 -3.43 15.29 10.89
CA VAL A 250 -2.82 14.40 11.88
C VAL A 250 -1.45 13.96 11.40
N VAL A 251 -0.50 13.89 12.33
CA VAL A 251 0.77 13.17 12.13
C VAL A 251 0.78 11.94 13.04
N TYR A 252 0.99 10.76 12.45
CA TYR A 252 1.17 9.50 13.17
C TYR A 252 2.66 9.13 13.17
N HIS A 253 3.26 9.11 14.35
CA HIS A 253 4.71 8.98 14.49
C HIS A 253 5.10 8.12 15.70
N ASN A 254 6.38 7.77 15.80
CA ASN A 254 6.90 6.83 16.80
C ASN A 254 6.15 5.49 16.79
N VAL A 255 5.80 5.03 15.59
CA VAL A 255 5.03 3.80 15.39
C VAL A 255 5.91 2.58 15.73
N HIS A 256 5.37 1.63 16.47
CA HIS A 256 6.05 0.41 16.86
C HIS A 256 5.05 -0.72 17.13
N TRP A 257 5.53 -1.96 17.10
CA TRP A 257 4.73 -3.13 17.45
C TRP A 257 4.70 -3.32 18.97
N GLU A 258 3.51 -3.47 19.55
CA GLU A 258 3.36 -3.99 20.91
C GLU A 258 3.37 -5.54 20.85
N LYS A 259 4.04 -6.19 21.82
CA LYS A 259 4.11 -7.67 21.89
C LYS A 259 2.70 -8.27 21.87
N GLY A 260 2.41 -9.04 20.83
CA GLY A 260 1.24 -9.91 20.73
C GLY A 260 1.62 -11.40 20.80
N ALA A 261 0.63 -12.28 20.94
CA ALA A 261 0.84 -13.72 20.79
C ALA A 261 1.01 -14.03 19.30
N GLN A 262 2.21 -14.37 18.87
CA GLN A 262 2.58 -14.57 17.47
C GLN A 262 3.11 -15.99 17.26
N ASN A 263 2.61 -16.67 16.23
CA ASN A 263 3.13 -17.94 15.74
C ASN A 263 3.19 -17.88 14.20
N ASP A 264 4.39 -17.77 13.63
CA ASP A 264 4.66 -17.91 12.18
C ASP A 264 3.62 -17.26 11.26
N GLY A 265 3.40 -15.96 11.42
CA GLY A 265 2.49 -15.17 10.58
C GLY A 265 1.02 -15.17 11.02
N ALA A 266 0.60 -16.12 11.87
CA ALA A 266 -0.71 -16.12 12.52
C ALA A 266 -0.62 -15.59 13.96
N GLY A 267 -1.60 -14.78 14.35
CA GLY A 267 -1.65 -14.27 15.71
C GLY A 267 -2.38 -12.95 15.84
N GLU A 268 -2.23 -12.36 17.02
CA GLU A 268 -2.73 -11.02 17.32
C GLU A 268 -1.60 -10.02 17.20
N TYR A 269 -1.88 -8.94 16.47
CA TYR A 269 -0.93 -7.90 16.16
C TYR A 269 -1.48 -6.56 16.65
N ARG A 270 -0.59 -5.75 17.20
CA ARG A 270 -0.90 -4.41 17.63
C ARG A 270 0.20 -3.46 17.21
N ILE A 271 -0.19 -2.44 16.45
CA ILE A 271 0.66 -1.30 16.10
C ILE A 271 0.26 -0.15 17.00
N THR A 272 1.22 0.45 17.70
CA THR A 272 1.00 1.61 18.56
C THR A 272 1.88 2.76 18.12
N GLY A 273 1.35 3.97 18.16
CA GLY A 273 2.13 5.18 17.87
C GLY A 273 1.47 6.42 18.47
N ASN A 274 2.23 7.52 18.45
CA ASN A 274 1.77 8.80 18.94
C ASN A 274 1.05 9.57 17.84
N LEU A 275 0.04 10.35 18.23
CA LEU A 275 -0.65 11.29 17.37
C LEU A 275 -0.34 12.72 17.76
N THR A 276 0.01 13.51 16.76
CA THR A 276 -0.06 14.96 16.83
C THR A 276 -1.24 15.44 15.99
N HIS A 277 -2.25 16.01 16.64
CA HIS A 277 -3.44 16.56 15.97
C HIS A 277 -3.25 18.03 15.66
N VAL A 278 -3.84 18.46 14.54
CA VAL A 278 -4.16 19.85 14.27
C VAL A 278 -5.65 20.06 14.52
N CYS A 279 -5.97 20.68 15.66
CA CYS A 279 -7.34 20.90 16.07
C CYS A 279 -7.77 22.35 15.77
N PRO A 280 -8.98 22.56 15.19
CA PRO A 280 -9.53 23.89 15.04
C PRO A 280 -9.99 24.41 16.42
N THR A 281 -9.43 25.54 16.86
CA THR A 281 -9.97 26.25 18.04
C THR A 281 -11.00 27.28 17.58
N GLY A 282 -11.96 27.65 18.45
CA GLY A 282 -13.07 28.56 18.08
C GLY A 282 -12.65 29.98 17.68
N SER A 283 -11.42 30.38 18.01
CA SER A 283 -10.68 31.49 17.39
C SER A 283 -9.78 30.89 16.33
N SER A 284 -9.55 31.52 15.18
CA SER A 284 -8.70 31.10 14.03
C SER A 284 -7.25 30.61 14.30
N LYS A 285 -6.91 30.25 15.54
CA LYS A 285 -5.70 29.59 16.00
C LYS A 285 -5.82 28.07 15.87
N LEU A 286 -4.74 27.44 15.42
CA LEU A 286 -4.55 26.00 15.41
C LEU A 286 -3.85 25.59 16.70
N SER A 287 -4.28 24.48 17.31
CA SER A 287 -3.55 23.86 18.42
C SER A 287 -2.95 22.53 17.99
N LEU A 288 -1.66 22.34 18.32
CA LEU A 288 -0.99 21.06 18.19
C LEU A 288 -1.18 20.27 19.49
N VAL A 289 -1.81 19.10 19.39
CA VAL A 289 -2.06 18.24 20.56
C VAL A 289 -1.36 16.90 20.36
N ASN A 290 -0.33 16.66 21.17
CA ASN A 290 0.53 15.46 21.13
C ASN A 290 0.24 14.45 22.26
N SER A 291 -0.89 14.62 22.95
CA SER A 291 -1.28 13.81 24.12
C SER A 291 -2.12 12.59 23.75
N PHE A 292 -2.04 12.14 22.50
CA PHE A 292 -2.85 11.04 21.99
C PHE A 292 -1.98 9.93 21.46
N ARG A 293 -2.49 8.72 21.58
CA ARG A 293 -1.95 7.51 20.96
C ARG A 293 -3.03 6.84 20.14
N VAL A 294 -2.61 6.18 19.07
CA VAL A 294 -3.47 5.27 18.33
C VAL A 294 -2.89 3.88 18.37
N LYS A 295 -3.79 2.94 18.61
CA LYS A 295 -3.57 1.50 18.52
C LYS A 295 -4.35 0.96 17.34
N ILE A 296 -3.68 0.23 16.47
CA ILE A 296 -4.28 -0.56 15.39
C ILE A 296 -4.13 -2.02 15.79
N ASP A 297 -5.24 -2.61 16.22
CA ASP A 297 -5.36 -4.01 16.60
C ASP A 297 -5.91 -4.80 15.42
N PHE A 298 -5.31 -5.95 15.12
CA PHE A 298 -5.82 -6.90 14.14
C PHE A 298 -5.28 -8.29 14.42
N SER A 299 -5.93 -9.29 13.84
CA SER A 299 -5.48 -10.69 13.89
C SER A 299 -5.35 -11.24 12.48
N THR A 300 -4.47 -12.22 12.34
CA THR A 300 -4.27 -12.95 11.10
C THR A 300 -4.54 -14.43 11.32
N LYS A 301 -5.04 -15.09 10.27
CA LYS A 301 -5.29 -16.54 10.23
C LYS A 301 -4.48 -17.15 9.11
N MET A 302 -4.01 -18.38 9.30
CA MET A 302 -3.36 -19.12 8.22
C MET A 302 -4.40 -19.57 7.20
N SER A 303 -4.18 -19.19 5.93
CA SER A 303 -4.83 -19.80 4.77
C SER A 303 -3.76 -20.57 4.01
N GLY A 304 -3.74 -21.89 4.19
CA GLY A 304 -2.65 -22.73 3.71
C GLY A 304 -1.31 -22.38 4.38
N LYS A 305 -0.33 -21.92 3.59
CA LYS A 305 1.01 -21.54 4.08
C LYS A 305 1.19 -20.03 4.28
N LYS A 306 0.16 -19.22 4.08
CA LYS A 306 0.24 -17.76 4.13
C LYS A 306 -0.72 -17.18 5.15
N PRO A 307 -0.35 -16.11 5.86
CA PRO A 307 -1.28 -15.40 6.71
C PRO A 307 -2.23 -14.55 5.89
N VAL A 308 -3.47 -14.45 6.36
CA VAL A 308 -4.54 -13.62 5.80
C VAL A 308 -5.16 -12.81 6.93
N LEU A 309 -5.51 -11.55 6.66
CA LEU A 309 -6.10 -10.65 7.64
C LEU A 309 -7.52 -11.09 8.02
N ASP A 310 -7.81 -11.21 9.31
CA ASP A 310 -9.19 -11.26 9.79
C ASP A 310 -9.76 -9.84 9.87
N THR A 311 -10.45 -9.42 8.80
CA THR A 311 -11.01 -8.06 8.68
C THR A 311 -11.98 -7.72 9.82
N GLN A 312 -12.64 -8.71 10.44
CA GLN A 312 -13.56 -8.47 11.56
C GLN A 312 -12.83 -8.11 12.84
N SER A 313 -11.56 -8.48 12.96
CA SER A 313 -10.71 -8.18 14.12
C SER A 313 -10.06 -6.79 14.05
N LEU A 314 -10.06 -6.14 12.88
CA LEU A 314 -9.43 -4.83 12.71
C LEU A 314 -10.14 -3.76 13.57
N ARG A 315 -9.40 -3.14 14.48
CA ARG A 315 -9.86 -2.04 15.33
C ARG A 315 -8.80 -0.95 15.37
N ILE A 316 -9.24 0.30 15.21
CA ILE A 316 -8.37 1.48 15.37
C ILE A 316 -8.92 2.28 16.53
N ASN A 317 -8.15 2.37 17.62
CA ASN A 317 -8.56 2.99 18.86
C ASN A 317 -7.63 4.15 19.19
N GLN A 318 -8.20 5.33 19.40
CA GLN A 318 -7.48 6.50 19.92
C GLN A 318 -7.61 6.55 21.45
N THR A 319 -6.48 6.69 22.14
CA THR A 319 -6.40 6.88 23.60
C THR A 319 -5.74 8.22 23.93
N TYR A 320 -6.18 8.85 25.01
CA TYR A 320 -5.59 10.08 25.52
C TYR A 320 -4.64 9.79 26.67
N GLU A 321 -3.37 10.10 26.46
CA GLU A 321 -2.26 9.84 27.36
C GLU A 321 -1.42 11.12 27.49
N PRO A 322 -1.84 12.08 28.33
CA PRO A 322 -1.11 13.33 28.46
C PRO A 322 0.16 13.15 29.30
N TRP A 323 1.24 13.79 28.87
CA TRP A 323 2.58 13.65 29.45
C TRP A 323 2.64 13.97 30.96
N TYR A 324 1.81 14.89 31.45
CA TYR A 324 1.83 15.31 32.85
C TYR A 324 1.40 14.19 33.82
N LYS A 325 0.63 13.19 33.36
CA LYS A 325 0.28 12.02 34.17
C LYS A 325 1.48 11.11 34.47
N LEU A 326 2.47 11.07 33.58
CA LEU A 326 3.72 10.34 33.82
C LEU A 326 4.58 11.01 34.90
N VAL A 327 4.56 12.35 34.96
CA VAL A 327 5.31 13.12 35.95
C VAL A 327 4.69 12.98 37.35
N LEU A 328 3.36 13.05 37.46
CA LEU A 328 2.68 12.89 38.74
C LEU A 328 2.85 11.48 39.34
N PHE A 329 2.96 10.44 38.51
CA PHE A 329 3.25 9.08 38.97
C PHE A 329 4.63 8.95 39.62
N ASN A 330 5.65 9.59 39.04
CA ASN A 330 7.02 9.53 39.55
C ASN A 330 7.27 10.43 40.76
N LEU A 331 6.38 11.38 41.05
CA LEU A 331 6.42 12.22 42.24
C LEU A 331 5.61 11.66 43.42
N GLY A 332 4.77 10.64 43.17
CA GLY A 332 3.95 9.97 44.18
C GLY A 332 4.47 8.61 44.65
N ASN A 333 5.60 8.16 44.12
CA ASN A 333 6.39 7.01 44.61
C ASN A 333 7.69 7.51 45.25
#